data_AF-F3PQN9-F1
#
_entry.id   AF-F3PQN9-F1
#
_cell.length_a   1.000
_cell.length_b   1.000
_cell.length_c   1.000
_cell.angle_alpha   90.00
_cell.angle_beta   90.00
_cell.angle_gamma   90.00
#
_symmetry.space_group_name_H-M   'P 1'
#
loop_
_entity.id
_entity.type
_entity.pdbx_description
1 polymer ?
#
loop_
_entity_poly.entity_id
_entity_poly.type
_entity_poly.pdbx_seq_one_letter_code
_entity_poly.pdbx_strand_id
1 'polypeptide(L)'
;MRWNHLIYCLLFSGLGAFSYLLLVNYTDLTPRIADALYSRGAFVFFILAFNVLGYTTLRISSWINTQYAVNVRYRWKIPAIYIAVMSLYLLLNYGLLISAKILAGSSNPFTFAGGGWRLLIIVWLVELVILGLVLSNRSMLNALRLQRKTAKLQAENDTARYTALQNQLNPHFLFNSLNTLIAEIEYNPGNAVSFTKHLSSVYRYVLQSQSKTLVTLSEELEFTRSYLFLHEVRLGNCLHCEYDIPADSKDSLLPPLTLQLLVENVIKHNSITQSKPMTITIRIENEYLEVSNPIHPKKTTASSGVGLQNLAKRCQLMSGGDILIERHTEIFTVKVPLLYE
;
A
#
# COMPACT_ATOMS: atom_id res chain seq x y z
N MET A 1 8.82 -2.24 -24.87
CA MET A 1 9.55 -3.50 -24.57
C MET A 1 10.37 -4.00 -25.77
N ARG A 2 9.80 -4.08 -26.97
CA ARG A 2 10.50 -4.53 -28.20
C ARG A 2 11.72 -3.68 -28.58
N TRP A 3 11.63 -2.35 -28.39
CA TRP A 3 12.73 -1.43 -28.71
C TRP A 3 14.00 -1.68 -27.88
N ASN A 4 13.85 -2.04 -26.61
CA ASN A 4 14.99 -2.34 -25.74
C ASN A 4 15.70 -3.64 -26.18
N HIS A 5 14.96 -4.65 -26.66
CA HIS A 5 15.59 -5.89 -27.14
C HIS A 5 16.44 -5.63 -28.39
N LEU A 6 15.94 -4.82 -29.33
CA LEU A 6 16.71 -4.43 -30.52
C LEU A 6 17.97 -3.65 -30.16
N ILE A 7 17.88 -2.68 -29.24
CA ILE A 7 19.05 -1.92 -28.77
C ILE A 7 20.09 -2.85 -28.12
N TYR A 8 19.67 -3.77 -27.26
CA TYR A 8 20.61 -4.69 -26.60
C TYR A 8 21.24 -5.66 -27.60
N CYS A 9 20.47 -6.18 -28.56
CA CYS A 9 21.01 -7.00 -29.63
C CYS A 9 22.07 -6.24 -30.45
N LEU A 10 21.79 -4.98 -30.82
CA LEU A 10 22.76 -4.14 -31.53
C LEU A 10 24.01 -3.87 -30.67
N LEU A 11 23.85 -3.59 -29.38
CA LEU A 11 24.95 -3.33 -28.46
C LEU A 11 25.86 -4.55 -28.30
N PHE A 12 25.31 -5.75 -28.06
CA PHE A 12 26.11 -6.96 -27.90
C PHE A 12 26.72 -7.43 -29.22
N SER A 13 26.01 -7.24 -30.35
CA SER A 13 26.58 -7.50 -31.67
C SER A 13 27.74 -6.56 -31.97
N GLY A 14 27.63 -5.28 -31.60
CA GLY A 14 28.70 -4.29 -31.71
C GLY A 14 29.91 -4.63 -30.84
N LEU A 15 29.69 -5.06 -29.59
CA LEU A 15 30.75 -5.55 -28.71
C LEU A 15 31.45 -6.79 -29.28
N GLY A 16 30.68 -7.76 -29.78
CA GLY A 16 31.23 -8.96 -30.42
C GLY A 16 32.04 -8.65 -31.67
N ALA A 17 31.56 -7.73 -32.51
CA ALA A 17 32.28 -7.27 -33.70
C ALA A 17 33.55 -6.48 -33.33
N PHE A 18 33.48 -5.63 -32.30
CA PHE A 18 34.64 -4.88 -31.79
C PHE A 18 35.71 -5.81 -31.23
N SER A 19 35.33 -6.76 -30.36
CA SER A 19 36.24 -7.78 -29.83
C SER A 19 36.87 -8.59 -30.95
N TYR A 20 36.06 -9.07 -31.91
CA TYR A 20 36.53 -9.81 -33.08
C TYR A 20 37.56 -9.01 -33.90
N LEU A 21 37.26 -7.77 -34.31
CA LEU A 21 38.15 -6.97 -35.14
C LEU A 21 39.47 -6.63 -34.44
N LEU A 22 39.41 -6.32 -33.14
CA LEU A 22 40.59 -5.97 -32.36
C LEU A 22 41.48 -7.21 -32.14
N LEU A 23 40.88 -8.36 -31.85
CA LEU A 23 41.63 -9.62 -31.68
C LEU A 23 42.25 -10.10 -32.99
N VAL A 24 41.53 -10.02 -34.12
CA VAL A 24 42.02 -10.48 -35.43
C VAL A 24 43.13 -9.58 -35.97
N ASN A 25 43.02 -8.25 -35.85
CA ASN A 25 43.96 -7.33 -36.48
C ASN A 25 45.24 -7.09 -35.67
N TYR A 26 45.24 -7.35 -34.36
CA TYR A 26 46.34 -6.94 -33.48
C TYR A 26 47.01 -8.09 -32.73
N THR A 27 46.54 -9.33 -32.89
CA THR A 27 47.35 -10.48 -32.47
C THR A 27 48.26 -10.86 -33.63
N ASP A 28 49.55 -11.11 -33.35
CA ASP A 28 50.56 -11.56 -34.32
C ASP A 28 50.22 -12.97 -34.85
N LEU A 29 49.14 -13.07 -35.61
CA LEU A 29 48.62 -14.28 -36.21
C LEU A 29 49.38 -14.50 -37.51
N THR A 30 49.86 -15.72 -37.72
CA THR A 30 50.46 -16.14 -38.99
C THR A 30 49.44 -15.91 -40.12
N PRO A 31 49.84 -15.57 -41.36
CA PRO A 31 48.89 -15.25 -42.45
C PRO A 31 47.78 -16.28 -42.68
N ARG A 32 48.09 -17.59 -42.52
CA ARG A 32 47.09 -18.68 -42.58
C ARG A 32 46.02 -18.61 -41.47
N ILE A 33 46.38 -18.09 -40.31
CA ILE A 33 45.51 -17.92 -39.13
C ILE A 33 44.59 -16.71 -39.32
N ALA A 34 45.10 -15.64 -39.94
CA ALA A 34 44.30 -14.49 -40.31
C ALA A 34 43.19 -14.87 -41.31
N ASP A 35 43.51 -15.65 -42.35
CA ASP A 35 42.53 -16.07 -43.37
C ASP A 35 41.38 -16.93 -42.81
N ALA A 36 41.68 -17.84 -41.88
CA ALA A 36 40.67 -18.65 -41.20
C ALA A 36 39.74 -17.81 -40.31
N LEU A 37 40.32 -16.80 -39.65
CA LEU A 37 39.59 -15.85 -38.80
C LEU A 37 38.71 -14.92 -39.61
N TYR A 38 39.15 -14.42 -40.77
CA TYR A 38 38.34 -13.58 -41.68
C TYR A 38 37.15 -14.31 -42.33
N SER A 39 36.92 -15.58 -42.01
CA SER A 39 35.76 -16.31 -42.50
C SER A 39 34.44 -15.71 -41.99
N ARG A 40 33.43 -15.68 -42.88
CA ARG A 40 32.08 -15.19 -42.53
C ARG A 40 31.47 -15.97 -41.36
N GLY A 41 31.79 -17.26 -41.23
CA GLY A 41 31.32 -18.12 -40.14
C GLY A 41 31.86 -17.71 -38.77
N ALA A 42 33.17 -17.40 -38.68
CA ALA A 42 33.78 -16.96 -37.42
C ALA A 42 33.18 -15.63 -36.95
N PHE A 43 32.99 -14.67 -37.85
CA PHE A 43 32.37 -13.39 -37.52
C PHE A 43 30.95 -13.54 -36.94
N VAL A 44 30.11 -14.37 -37.59
CA VAL A 44 28.73 -14.63 -37.12
C VAL A 44 28.73 -15.35 -35.77
N PHE A 45 29.65 -16.30 -35.56
CA PHE A 45 29.77 -17.02 -34.31
C PHE A 45 30.11 -16.10 -33.13
N PHE A 46 31.06 -15.17 -33.31
CA PHE A 46 31.43 -14.18 -32.29
C PHE A 46 30.22 -13.31 -31.92
N ILE A 47 29.50 -12.80 -32.91
CA ILE A 47 28.30 -11.99 -32.68
C ILE A 47 27.26 -12.79 -31.87
N LEU A 48 26.98 -14.04 -32.24
CA LEU A 48 26.01 -14.88 -31.54
C LEU A 48 26.43 -15.17 -30.10
N ALA A 49 27.70 -15.52 -29.87
CA ALA A 49 28.22 -15.80 -28.54
C ALA A 49 28.07 -14.59 -27.59
N PHE A 50 28.40 -13.39 -28.08
CA PHE A 50 28.24 -12.15 -27.32
C PHE A 50 26.77 -11.80 -27.05
N ASN A 51 25.87 -12.04 -28.00
CA ASN A 51 24.44 -11.81 -27.80
C ASN A 51 23.85 -12.76 -26.74
N VAL A 52 24.23 -14.04 -26.77
CA VAL A 52 23.80 -15.03 -25.77
C VAL A 52 24.28 -14.61 -24.39
N LEU A 53 25.59 -14.34 -24.24
CA LEU A 53 26.18 -13.95 -22.97
C LEU A 53 25.65 -12.61 -22.44
N GLY A 54 25.40 -11.67 -23.35
CA GLY A 54 24.77 -10.38 -23.05
C GLY A 54 23.36 -10.53 -22.51
N TYR A 55 22.54 -11.35 -23.17
CA TYR A 55 21.15 -11.56 -22.74
C TYR A 55 21.07 -12.33 -21.41
N THR A 56 21.94 -13.33 -21.19
CA THR A 56 22.04 -14.02 -19.90
C THR A 56 22.44 -13.03 -18.79
N THR A 57 23.39 -12.14 -19.06
CA THR A 57 23.80 -11.09 -18.11
C THR A 57 22.63 -10.16 -17.76
N LEU A 58 21.84 -9.73 -18.74
CA LEU A 58 20.66 -8.91 -18.52
C LEU A 58 19.57 -9.64 -17.70
N ARG A 59 19.42 -10.95 -17.90
CA ARG A 59 18.48 -11.79 -17.14
C ARG A 59 18.92 -11.97 -15.70
N ILE A 60 20.20 -12.30 -15.48
CA ILE A 60 20.82 -12.40 -14.16
C ILE A 60 20.68 -11.07 -13.41
N SER A 61 21.02 -9.95 -14.05
CA SER A 61 20.86 -8.62 -13.45
C SER A 61 19.41 -8.29 -13.09
N SER A 62 18.45 -8.66 -13.94
CA SER A 62 17.03 -8.48 -13.63
C SER A 62 16.60 -9.31 -12.43
N TRP A 63 17.01 -10.58 -12.36
CA TRP A 63 16.71 -11.48 -11.25
C TRP A 63 17.32 -10.98 -9.93
N ILE A 64 18.58 -10.54 -9.97
CA ILE A 64 19.27 -9.95 -8.80
C ILE A 64 18.52 -8.71 -8.31
N ASN A 65 18.14 -7.81 -9.22
CA ASN A 65 17.42 -6.60 -8.83
C ASN A 65 16.05 -6.93 -8.19
N THR A 66 15.35 -7.95 -8.66
CA THR A 66 14.07 -8.35 -8.03
C THR A 66 14.27 -8.98 -6.65
N GLN A 67 15.26 -9.86 -6.50
CA GLN A 67 15.49 -10.61 -5.25
C GLN A 67 16.21 -9.80 -4.16
N TYR A 68 17.11 -8.89 -4.55
CA TYR A 68 18.03 -8.21 -3.64
C TYR A 68 17.82 -6.70 -3.53
N ALA A 69 16.90 -6.07 -4.29
CA ALA A 69 16.60 -4.64 -4.12
C ALA A 69 16.03 -4.29 -2.75
N VAL A 70 15.33 -5.23 -2.10
CA VAL A 70 14.67 -5.00 -0.80
C VAL A 70 15.47 -5.61 0.36
N ASN A 71 16.36 -6.57 0.10
CA ASN A 71 16.99 -7.37 1.16
C ASN A 71 18.46 -6.97 1.41
N VAL A 72 18.66 -6.01 2.33
CA VAL A 72 19.96 -5.38 2.65
C VAL A 72 21.04 -6.39 3.04
N ARG A 73 20.67 -7.49 3.69
CA ARG A 73 21.60 -8.51 4.23
C ARG A 73 22.40 -9.27 3.16
N TYR A 74 21.87 -9.39 1.94
CA TYR A 74 22.51 -10.18 0.88
C TYR A 74 23.19 -9.34 -0.21
N ARG A 75 23.34 -8.03 0.02
CA ARG A 75 23.96 -7.12 -0.96
C ARG A 75 25.40 -7.49 -1.31
N TRP A 76 26.13 -8.16 -0.42
CA TRP A 76 27.50 -8.61 -0.68
C TRP A 76 27.58 -9.72 -1.76
N LYS A 77 26.47 -10.42 -2.04
CA LYS A 77 26.41 -11.38 -3.16
C LYS A 77 26.37 -10.71 -4.54
N ILE A 78 25.93 -9.45 -4.61
CA ILE A 78 25.83 -8.68 -5.85
C ILE A 78 27.20 -8.48 -6.53
N PRO A 79 28.24 -7.94 -5.85
CA PRO A 79 29.56 -7.81 -6.46
C PRO A 79 30.16 -9.17 -6.82
N ALA A 80 29.95 -10.22 -6.00
CA ALA A 80 30.45 -11.56 -6.31
C ALA A 80 29.86 -12.13 -7.61
N ILE A 81 28.55 -11.97 -7.84
CA ILE A 81 27.90 -12.43 -9.07
C ILE A 81 28.39 -11.61 -10.27
N TYR A 82 28.56 -10.29 -10.13
CA TYR A 82 29.09 -9.47 -11.23
C TYR A 82 30.54 -9.80 -11.56
N ILE A 83 31.38 -10.08 -10.55
CA ILE A 83 32.75 -10.57 -10.78
C ILE A 83 32.72 -11.88 -11.58
N ALA A 84 31.87 -12.84 -11.19
CA ALA A 84 31.74 -14.11 -11.92
C ALA A 84 31.29 -13.91 -13.38
N VAL A 85 30.33 -13.01 -13.63
CA VAL A 85 29.90 -12.66 -15.00
C VAL A 85 31.05 -12.02 -15.79
N MET A 86 31.80 -11.09 -15.20
CA MET A 86 32.94 -10.45 -15.87
C MET A 86 34.06 -11.44 -16.18
N SER A 87 34.32 -12.40 -15.29
CA SER A 87 35.24 -13.51 -15.55
C SER A 87 34.77 -14.38 -16.72
N LEU A 88 33.46 -14.57 -16.90
CA LEU A 88 32.91 -15.33 -18.02
C LEU A 88 33.14 -14.62 -19.37
N TYR A 89 33.08 -13.28 -19.42
CA TYR A 89 33.45 -12.50 -20.61
C TYR A 89 34.93 -12.64 -20.95
N LEU A 90 35.81 -12.61 -19.93
CA LEU A 90 37.24 -12.84 -20.11
C LEU A 90 37.52 -14.25 -20.68
N LEU A 91 36.88 -15.27 -20.09
CA LEU A 91 36.99 -16.66 -20.52
C LEU A 91 36.43 -16.87 -21.93
N LEU A 92 35.34 -16.20 -22.29
CA LEU A 92 34.78 -16.23 -23.63
C LEU A 92 35.80 -15.68 -24.64
N ASN A 93 36.34 -14.47 -24.42
CA ASN A 93 37.35 -13.88 -25.30
C ASN A 93 38.61 -14.74 -25.42
N TYR A 94 39.08 -15.31 -24.30
CA TYR A 94 40.22 -16.22 -24.27
C TYR A 94 39.95 -17.52 -25.05
N GLY A 95 38.80 -18.16 -24.81
CA GLY A 95 38.40 -19.40 -25.48
C GLY A 95 38.17 -19.22 -26.97
N LEU A 96 37.57 -18.10 -27.37
CA LEU A 96 37.40 -17.73 -28.78
C LEU A 96 38.74 -17.62 -29.51
N LEU A 97 39.73 -16.97 -28.89
CA LEU A 97 41.05 -16.84 -29.48
C LEU A 97 41.79 -18.17 -29.58
N ILE A 98 41.74 -19.01 -28.54
CA ILE A 98 42.31 -20.37 -28.60
C ILE A 98 41.65 -21.18 -29.70
N SER A 99 40.32 -21.15 -29.79
CA SER A 99 39.59 -21.91 -30.80
C SER A 99 40.03 -21.51 -32.22
N ALA A 100 40.27 -20.22 -32.45
CA ALA A 100 40.79 -19.72 -33.71
C ALA A 100 42.22 -20.22 -34.00
N LYS A 101 43.10 -20.22 -33.00
CA LYS A 101 44.47 -20.75 -33.15
C LYS A 101 44.52 -22.25 -33.42
N ILE A 102 43.63 -23.03 -32.79
CA ILE A 102 43.51 -24.47 -33.01
C ILE A 102 43.00 -24.74 -34.42
N LEU A 103 41.93 -24.06 -34.84
CA LEU A 103 41.35 -24.21 -36.18
C LEU A 103 42.37 -23.88 -37.29
N ALA A 104 43.28 -22.96 -37.00
CA ALA A 104 44.32 -22.55 -37.91
C ALA A 104 45.63 -23.35 -37.82
N GLY A 105 45.67 -24.43 -37.00
CA GLY A 105 46.79 -25.36 -36.96
C GLY A 105 48.06 -24.83 -36.27
N SER A 106 47.92 -23.91 -35.30
CA SER A 106 49.07 -23.37 -34.55
C SER A 106 49.72 -24.44 -33.66
N SER A 107 51.06 -24.46 -33.61
CA SER A 107 51.83 -25.38 -32.76
C SER A 107 51.72 -25.07 -31.26
N ASN A 108 51.48 -23.81 -30.88
CA ASN A 108 51.37 -23.38 -29.49
C ASN A 108 50.08 -22.56 -29.25
N PRO A 109 48.90 -23.21 -29.29
CA PRO A 109 47.60 -22.51 -29.24
C PRO A 109 47.37 -21.74 -27.92
N PHE A 110 48.00 -22.17 -26.82
CA PHE A 110 47.86 -21.56 -25.49
C PHE A 110 48.83 -20.41 -25.21
N THR A 111 49.83 -20.19 -26.08
CA THR A 111 50.82 -19.11 -25.90
C THR A 111 50.49 -17.93 -26.79
N PHE A 112 50.72 -16.72 -26.28
CA PHE A 112 50.47 -15.48 -26.99
C PHE A 112 51.79 -14.73 -27.11
N ALA A 113 52.35 -14.64 -28.32
CA ALA A 113 53.46 -13.75 -28.63
C ALA A 113 52.98 -12.28 -28.69
N GLY A 114 53.91 -11.33 -28.59
CA GLY A 114 53.69 -9.94 -29.01
C GLY A 114 52.44 -9.24 -28.48
N GLY A 115 52.32 -9.04 -27.16
CA GLY A 115 51.27 -8.15 -26.61
C GLY A 115 49.83 -8.66 -26.68
N GLY A 116 49.55 -9.88 -27.16
CA GLY A 116 48.19 -10.45 -27.24
C GLY A 116 47.44 -10.48 -25.90
N TRP A 117 48.16 -10.75 -24.79
CA TRP A 117 47.58 -10.65 -23.44
C TRP A 117 47.15 -9.22 -23.08
N ARG A 118 47.90 -8.20 -23.52
CA ARG A 118 47.56 -6.79 -23.27
C ARG A 118 46.28 -6.40 -24.00
N LEU A 119 46.11 -6.85 -25.24
CA LEU A 119 44.90 -6.58 -26.03
C LEU A 119 43.66 -7.26 -25.44
N LEU A 120 43.80 -8.52 -24.99
CA LEU A 120 42.72 -9.25 -24.32
C LEU A 120 42.26 -8.51 -23.05
N ILE A 121 43.20 -7.99 -22.26
CA ILE A 121 42.90 -7.17 -21.08
C ILE A 121 42.22 -5.85 -21.48
N ILE A 122 42.67 -5.17 -22.55
CA ILE A 122 42.06 -3.92 -23.03
C ILE A 122 40.61 -4.15 -23.46
N VAL A 123 40.34 -5.19 -24.27
CA VAL A 123 38.97 -5.55 -24.69
C VAL A 123 38.09 -5.84 -23.49
N TRP A 124 38.60 -6.60 -22.52
CA TRP A 124 37.89 -6.92 -21.29
C TRP A 124 37.57 -5.68 -20.44
N LEU A 125 38.49 -4.71 -20.35
CA LEU A 125 38.25 -3.45 -19.64
C LEU A 125 37.18 -2.60 -20.34
N VAL A 126 37.19 -2.54 -21.66
CA VAL A 126 36.15 -1.83 -22.45
C VAL A 126 34.78 -2.48 -22.23
N GLU A 127 34.71 -3.81 -22.27
CA GLU A 127 33.48 -4.56 -21.98
C GLU A 127 32.97 -4.29 -20.56
N LEU A 128 33.86 -4.28 -19.56
CA LEU A 128 33.53 -3.99 -18.16
C LEU A 128 32.88 -2.61 -18.04
N VAL A 129 33.47 -1.57 -18.66
CA VAL A 129 32.92 -0.21 -18.63
C VAL A 129 31.54 -0.16 -19.29
N ILE A 130 31.37 -0.75 -20.47
CA ILE A 130 30.11 -0.72 -21.21
C ILE A 130 29.01 -1.46 -20.43
N LEU A 131 29.29 -2.66 -19.93
CA LEU A 131 28.35 -3.43 -19.12
C LEU A 131 28.00 -2.70 -17.82
N GLY A 132 29.00 -2.11 -17.15
CA GLY A 132 28.80 -1.30 -15.95
C GLY A 132 27.83 -0.14 -16.19
N LEU A 133 28.00 0.60 -17.28
CA LEU A 133 27.11 1.70 -17.67
C LEU A 133 25.68 1.22 -17.97
N VAL A 134 25.53 0.12 -18.71
CA VAL A 134 24.20 -0.44 -19.06
C VAL A 134 23.45 -0.88 -17.80
N LEU A 135 24.15 -1.58 -16.89
CA LEU A 135 23.57 -2.07 -15.64
C LEU A 135 23.20 -0.92 -14.70
N SER A 136 24.09 0.07 -14.57
CA SER A 136 23.87 1.28 -13.77
C SER A 136 22.64 2.05 -14.26
N ASN A 137 22.56 2.33 -15.56
CA ASN A 137 21.42 3.03 -16.16
C ASN A 137 20.11 2.28 -15.93
N ARG A 138 20.09 0.96 -16.09
CA ARG A 138 18.91 0.13 -15.79
C ARG A 138 18.50 0.21 -14.32
N SER A 139 19.46 0.11 -13.42
CA SER A 139 19.21 0.23 -11.97
C SER A 139 18.59 1.58 -11.63
N MET A 140 19.16 2.66 -12.16
CA MET A 140 18.66 4.03 -11.97
C MET A 140 17.24 4.21 -12.50
N LEU A 141 16.95 3.72 -13.72
CA LEU A 141 15.61 3.79 -14.30
C LEU A 141 14.57 3.01 -13.48
N ASN A 142 14.95 1.85 -12.95
CA ASN A 142 14.08 1.05 -12.09
C ASN A 142 13.84 1.75 -10.75
N ALA A 143 14.87 2.35 -10.14
CA ALA A 143 14.75 3.13 -8.92
C ALA A 143 13.80 4.33 -9.09
N LEU A 144 13.94 5.09 -10.18
CA LEU A 144 13.05 6.21 -10.50
C LEU A 144 11.59 5.76 -10.72
N ARG A 145 11.37 4.63 -11.40
CA ARG A 145 10.03 4.06 -11.57
C ARG A 145 9.41 3.65 -10.23
N LEU A 146 10.20 3.02 -9.36
CA LEU A 146 9.75 2.63 -8.04
C LEU A 146 9.39 3.85 -7.20
N GLN A 147 10.24 4.88 -7.20
CA GLN A 147 10.00 6.14 -6.49
C GLN A 147 8.73 6.86 -6.97
N ARG A 148 8.47 6.89 -8.28
CA ARG A 148 7.21 7.45 -8.82
C ARG A 148 6.00 6.64 -8.38
N LYS A 149 6.11 5.31 -8.37
CA LYS A 149 5.03 4.43 -7.92
C LYS A 149 4.74 4.63 -6.43
N THR A 150 5.77 4.74 -5.60
CA THR A 150 5.59 5.02 -4.16
C THR A 150 5.00 6.40 -3.91
N ALA A 151 5.46 7.43 -4.63
CA ALA A 151 4.88 8.77 -4.53
C ALA A 151 3.41 8.80 -4.94
N LYS A 152 3.04 8.09 -6.02
CA LYS A 152 1.64 7.97 -6.44
C LYS A 152 0.77 7.27 -5.40
N LEU A 153 1.25 6.15 -4.86
CA LEU A 153 0.55 5.41 -3.80
C LEU A 153 0.38 6.26 -2.53
N GLN A 154 1.39 7.06 -2.19
CA GLN A 154 1.31 7.98 -1.06
C GLN A 154 0.23 9.05 -1.30
N ALA A 155 0.22 9.69 -2.48
CA ALA A 155 -0.79 10.68 -2.82
C ALA A 155 -2.22 10.10 -2.85
N GLU A 156 -2.38 8.88 -3.36
CA GLU A 156 -3.66 8.15 -3.30
C GLU A 156 -4.10 7.87 -1.84
N ASN A 157 -3.16 7.47 -0.98
CA ASN A 157 -3.43 7.27 0.46
C ASN A 157 -3.82 8.57 1.16
N ASP A 158 -3.09 9.66 0.90
CA ASP A 158 -3.36 10.97 1.49
C ASP A 158 -4.73 11.50 1.03
N THR A 159 -5.08 11.30 -0.25
CA THR A 159 -6.41 11.64 -0.78
C THR A 159 -7.50 10.80 -0.10
N ALA A 160 -7.30 9.49 0.04
CA ALA A 160 -8.24 8.61 0.73
C ALA A 160 -8.44 8.99 2.20
N ARG A 161 -7.35 9.34 2.90
CA ARG A 161 -7.40 9.87 4.28
C ARG A 161 -8.17 11.18 4.33
N TYR A 162 -7.90 12.12 3.41
CA TYR A 162 -8.60 13.39 3.32
C TYR A 162 -10.11 13.21 3.08
N THR A 163 -10.50 12.35 2.14
CA THR A 163 -11.92 12.04 1.88
C THR A 163 -12.57 11.34 3.07
N ALA A 164 -11.85 10.44 3.76
CA ALA A 164 -12.35 9.82 4.99
C ALA A 164 -12.57 10.86 6.09
N LEU A 165 -11.65 11.82 6.24
CA LEU A 165 -11.78 12.94 7.18
C LEU A 165 -12.98 13.84 6.82
N GLN A 166 -13.18 14.18 5.54
CA GLN A 166 -14.33 14.96 5.09
C GLN A 166 -15.67 14.25 5.40
N ASN A 167 -15.74 12.94 5.18
CA ASN A 167 -16.94 12.16 5.41
C ASN A 167 -17.29 12.00 6.90
N GLN A 168 -16.32 12.17 7.81
CA GLN A 168 -16.56 12.08 9.26
C GLN A 168 -17.40 13.25 9.81
N LEU A 169 -17.50 14.38 9.10
CA LEU A 169 -18.34 15.52 9.52
C LEU A 169 -19.84 15.36 9.20
N ASN A 170 -20.25 14.22 8.62
CA ASN A 170 -21.59 13.90 8.13
C ASN A 170 -22.30 15.16 7.58
N PRO A 171 -21.96 15.61 6.35
CA PRO A 171 -22.47 16.88 5.81
C PRO A 171 -24.00 16.95 5.81
N HIS A 172 -24.68 15.82 5.62
CA HIS A 172 -26.13 15.74 5.70
C HIS A 172 -26.67 16.04 7.12
N PHE A 173 -26.00 15.54 8.17
CA PHE A 173 -26.35 15.90 9.54
C PHE A 173 -26.14 17.40 9.81
N LEU A 174 -25.05 17.98 9.29
CA LEU A 174 -24.78 19.42 9.41
C LEU A 174 -25.91 20.25 8.79
N PHE A 175 -26.21 20.00 7.51
CA PHE A 175 -27.25 20.76 6.79
C PHE A 175 -28.62 20.61 7.43
N ASN A 176 -28.98 19.40 7.88
CA ASN A 176 -30.25 19.19 8.59
C ASN A 176 -30.30 19.90 9.94
N SER A 177 -29.19 19.91 10.67
CA SER A 177 -29.09 20.63 11.94
C SER A 177 -29.23 22.14 11.73
N LEU A 178 -28.60 22.69 10.68
CA LEU A 178 -28.75 24.10 10.33
C LEU A 178 -30.18 24.46 9.92
N ASN A 179 -30.86 23.61 9.14
CA ASN A 179 -32.27 23.83 8.79
C ASN A 179 -33.18 23.79 10.02
N THR A 180 -32.92 22.86 10.94
CA THR A 180 -33.66 22.78 12.23
C THR A 180 -33.40 24.04 13.06
N LEU A 181 -32.16 24.50 13.13
CA LEU A 181 -31.81 25.74 13.82
C LEU A 181 -32.51 26.97 13.22
N ILE A 182 -32.59 27.08 11.89
CA ILE A 182 -33.30 28.18 11.22
C ILE A 182 -34.78 28.21 11.67
N ALA A 183 -35.44 27.05 11.71
CA ALA A 183 -36.81 26.95 12.21
C ALA A 183 -36.91 27.32 13.71
N GLU A 184 -35.98 26.84 14.54
CA GLU A 184 -35.96 27.18 15.97
C GLU A 184 -35.76 28.69 16.21
N ILE A 185 -34.95 29.37 15.39
CA ILE A 185 -34.79 30.83 15.49
C ILE A 185 -36.12 31.56 15.25
N GLU A 186 -36.95 31.06 14.35
CA GLU A 186 -38.24 31.68 14.00
C GLU A 186 -39.33 31.35 15.04
N TYR A 187 -39.42 30.10 15.47
CA TYR A 187 -40.55 29.61 16.28
C TYR A 187 -40.25 29.43 17.78
N ASN A 188 -39.00 29.23 18.18
CA ASN A 188 -38.59 29.09 19.59
C ASN A 188 -37.15 29.60 19.84
N PRO A 189 -36.94 30.92 19.88
CA PRO A 189 -35.60 31.51 19.97
C PRO A 189 -34.80 31.07 21.21
N GLY A 190 -35.48 30.78 22.32
CA GLY A 190 -34.84 30.27 23.54
C GLY A 190 -34.22 28.89 23.33
N ASN A 191 -34.94 27.99 22.65
CA ASN A 191 -34.44 26.66 22.32
C ASN A 191 -33.36 26.71 21.23
N ALA A 192 -33.41 27.67 20.30
CA ALA A 192 -32.36 27.87 19.29
C ALA A 192 -30.97 28.09 19.91
N VAL A 193 -30.88 28.82 21.03
CA VAL A 193 -29.62 29.02 21.76
C VAL A 193 -29.10 27.69 22.32
N SER A 194 -29.97 26.90 22.94
CA SER A 194 -29.62 25.58 23.47
C SER A 194 -29.21 24.61 22.35
N PHE A 195 -29.97 24.60 21.25
CA PHE A 195 -29.66 23.82 20.04
C PHE A 195 -28.28 24.14 19.50
N THR A 196 -27.94 25.42 19.39
CA THR A 196 -26.62 25.85 18.91
C THR A 196 -25.49 25.38 19.84
N LYS A 197 -25.69 25.43 21.16
CA LYS A 197 -24.72 24.91 22.15
C LYS A 197 -24.52 23.41 22.00
N HIS A 198 -25.59 22.63 21.92
CA HIS A 198 -25.50 21.18 21.73
C HIS A 198 -24.86 20.82 20.38
N LEU A 199 -25.17 21.54 19.31
CA LEU A 199 -24.54 21.37 18.01
C LEU A 199 -23.03 21.64 18.08
N SER A 200 -22.61 22.70 18.77
CA SER A 200 -21.19 23.00 19.02
C SER A 200 -20.51 21.89 19.82
N SER A 201 -21.14 21.38 20.89
CA SER A 201 -20.60 20.28 21.71
C SER A 201 -20.43 19.00 20.90
N VAL A 202 -21.41 18.64 20.07
CA VAL A 202 -21.35 17.47 19.17
C VAL A 202 -20.16 17.58 18.23
N TYR A 203 -20.00 18.71 17.51
CA TYR A 203 -18.87 18.87 16.60
C TYR A 203 -17.52 18.95 17.31
N ARG A 204 -17.46 19.59 18.47
CA ARG A 204 -16.24 19.64 19.29
C ARG A 204 -15.80 18.24 19.69
N TYR A 205 -16.73 17.40 20.15
CA TYR A 205 -16.46 16.01 20.50
C TYR A 205 -15.98 15.20 19.30
N VAL A 206 -16.68 15.30 18.15
CA VAL A 206 -16.29 14.60 16.91
C VAL A 206 -14.88 14.98 16.47
N LEU A 207 -14.47 16.24 16.62
CA LEU A 207 -13.13 16.71 16.29
C LEU A 207 -12.07 16.27 17.32
N GLN A 208 -12.37 16.33 18.62
CA GLN A 208 -11.44 15.98 19.69
C GLN A 208 -11.20 14.46 19.79
N SER A 209 -12.20 13.65 19.45
CA SER A 209 -12.12 12.19 19.51
C SER A 209 -11.35 11.58 18.33
N GLN A 210 -11.03 12.33 17.26
CA GLN A 210 -10.34 11.81 16.07
C GLN A 210 -8.94 11.25 16.36
N SER A 211 -8.23 11.84 17.31
CA SER A 211 -6.89 11.42 17.71
C SER A 211 -6.88 10.43 18.87
N LYS A 212 -8.04 10.20 19.51
CA LYS A 212 -8.16 9.30 20.66
C LYS A 212 -8.46 7.88 20.18
N THR A 213 -7.73 6.92 20.72
CA THR A 213 -8.01 5.50 20.48
C THR A 213 -9.18 5.03 21.35
N LEU A 214 -9.18 5.41 22.62
CA LEU A 214 -10.22 5.15 23.62
C LEU A 214 -10.70 6.47 24.24
N VAL A 215 -11.94 6.47 24.73
CA VAL A 215 -12.56 7.56 25.49
C VAL A 215 -13.28 6.97 26.68
N THR A 216 -13.52 7.76 27.71
CA THR A 216 -14.32 7.31 28.86
C THR A 216 -15.79 7.21 28.48
N LEU A 217 -16.52 6.34 29.16
CA LEU A 217 -17.96 6.21 29.01
C LEU A 217 -18.66 7.53 29.37
N SER A 218 -18.17 8.25 30.37
CA SER A 218 -18.70 9.58 30.70
C SER A 218 -18.62 10.55 29.52
N GLU A 219 -17.49 10.59 28.80
CA GLU A 219 -17.33 11.43 27.60
C GLU A 219 -18.33 11.04 26.51
N GLU A 220 -18.48 9.75 26.21
CA GLU A 220 -19.45 9.24 25.22
C GLU A 220 -20.90 9.51 25.61
N LEU A 221 -21.26 9.42 26.89
CA LEU A 221 -22.60 9.69 27.39
C LEU A 221 -22.97 11.17 27.27
N GLU A 222 -22.07 12.07 27.65
CA GLU A 222 -22.29 13.52 27.51
C GLU A 222 -22.49 13.91 26.04
N PHE A 223 -21.66 13.35 25.16
CA PHE A 223 -21.80 13.49 23.73
C PHE A 223 -23.14 12.95 23.23
N THR A 224 -23.52 11.74 23.64
CA THR A 224 -24.76 11.08 23.21
C THR A 224 -26.00 11.83 23.66
N ARG A 225 -25.99 12.43 24.86
CA ARG A 225 -27.07 13.31 25.34
C ARG A 225 -27.23 14.53 24.45
N SER A 226 -26.13 15.20 24.10
CA SER A 226 -26.16 16.34 23.19
C SER A 226 -26.62 15.94 21.80
N TYR A 227 -26.20 14.78 21.30
CA TYR A 227 -26.59 14.25 20.01
C TYR A 227 -28.09 13.91 19.95
N LEU A 228 -28.61 13.24 20.98
CA LEU A 228 -30.03 12.90 21.10
C LEU A 228 -30.90 14.14 21.20
N PHE A 229 -30.50 15.15 21.98
CA PHE A 229 -31.21 16.43 22.07
C PHE A 229 -31.46 17.05 20.68
N LEU A 230 -30.46 17.04 19.80
CA LEU A 230 -30.61 17.58 18.43
C LEU A 230 -31.65 16.80 17.62
N HIS A 231 -31.78 15.49 17.83
CA HIS A 231 -32.80 14.66 17.20
C HIS A 231 -34.18 14.81 17.85
N GLU A 232 -34.24 14.99 19.17
CA GLU A 232 -35.48 15.24 19.93
C GLU A 232 -36.15 16.53 19.45
N VAL A 233 -35.41 17.61 19.21
CA VAL A 233 -35.98 18.86 18.66
C VAL A 233 -36.67 18.62 17.32
N ARG A 234 -36.15 17.70 16.48
CA ARG A 234 -36.75 17.35 15.19
C ARG A 234 -37.90 16.35 15.29
N LEU A 235 -37.80 15.36 16.19
CA LEU A 235 -38.75 14.25 16.33
C LEU A 235 -39.85 14.55 17.37
N GLY A 236 -39.72 15.65 18.11
CA GLY A 236 -40.55 15.99 19.25
C GLY A 236 -40.45 14.95 20.36
N ASN A 237 -41.52 14.86 21.16
CA ASN A 237 -41.63 13.94 22.31
C ASN A 237 -41.76 12.45 21.91
N CYS A 238 -41.30 12.05 20.72
CA CYS A 238 -41.39 10.67 20.24
C CYS A 238 -40.10 9.88 20.46
N LEU A 239 -39.02 10.52 20.90
CA LEU A 239 -37.73 9.90 21.17
C LEU A 239 -37.36 10.15 22.63
N HIS A 240 -37.08 9.08 23.36
CA HIS A 240 -36.67 9.10 24.75
C HIS A 240 -35.45 8.22 24.94
N CYS A 241 -34.60 8.59 25.90
CA CYS A 241 -33.43 7.81 26.26
C CYS A 241 -33.36 7.64 27.77
N GLU A 242 -33.29 6.39 28.21
CA GLU A 242 -33.16 6.00 29.60
C GLU A 242 -31.74 5.49 29.85
N TYR A 243 -31.12 5.99 30.91
CA TYR A 243 -29.75 5.65 31.28
C TYR A 243 -29.78 4.93 32.63
N ASP A 244 -29.32 3.69 32.67
CA ASP A 244 -29.10 2.92 33.88
C ASP A 244 -27.63 2.53 33.99
N ILE A 245 -26.82 3.48 34.47
CA ILE A 245 -25.36 3.41 34.44
C ILE A 245 -24.83 3.58 35.86
N PRO A 246 -24.21 2.54 36.45
CA PRO A 246 -23.54 2.62 37.73
C PRO A 246 -22.48 3.74 37.75
N ALA A 247 -22.35 4.44 38.87
CA ALA A 247 -21.40 5.53 39.00
C ALA A 247 -19.95 5.08 38.76
N ASP A 248 -19.62 3.88 39.23
CA ASP A 248 -18.27 3.29 39.18
C ASP A 248 -17.83 2.92 37.75
N SER A 249 -18.77 2.80 36.81
CA SER A 249 -18.48 2.42 35.44
C SER A 249 -18.24 3.62 34.51
N LYS A 250 -18.36 4.85 35.00
CA LYS A 250 -18.23 6.06 34.17
C LYS A 250 -16.83 6.27 33.58
N ASP A 251 -15.83 5.74 34.26
CA ASP A 251 -14.42 5.82 33.83
C ASP A 251 -14.01 4.64 32.93
N SER A 252 -14.92 3.68 32.70
CA SER A 252 -14.67 2.61 31.73
C SER A 252 -14.41 3.18 30.34
N LEU A 253 -13.58 2.49 29.58
CA LEU A 253 -13.10 2.91 28.27
C LEU A 253 -13.82 2.15 27.15
N LEU A 254 -14.10 2.87 26.08
CA LEU A 254 -14.67 2.34 24.85
C LEU A 254 -14.15 3.11 23.63
N PRO A 255 -14.28 2.54 22.41
CA PRO A 255 -13.92 3.28 21.21
C PRO A 255 -14.82 4.52 21.04
N PRO A 256 -14.30 5.71 20.67
CA PRO A 256 -15.13 6.89 20.46
C PRO A 256 -16.17 6.71 19.36
N LEU A 257 -17.29 7.42 19.49
CA LEU A 257 -18.47 7.39 18.61
C LEU A 257 -19.21 6.04 18.60
N THR A 258 -19.06 5.23 19.64
CA THR A 258 -19.74 3.94 19.78
C THR A 258 -21.22 4.14 20.05
N LEU A 259 -21.58 4.93 21.07
CA LEU A 259 -22.97 5.17 21.43
C LEU A 259 -23.71 5.93 20.33
N GLN A 260 -23.05 6.89 19.67
CA GLN A 260 -23.65 7.57 18.51
C GLN A 260 -24.00 6.58 17.40
N LEU A 261 -23.11 5.65 17.05
CA LEU A 261 -23.39 4.66 16.02
C LEU A 261 -24.63 3.80 16.39
N LEU A 262 -24.72 3.37 17.65
CA LEU A 262 -25.84 2.55 18.12
C LEU A 262 -27.15 3.34 18.10
N VAL A 263 -27.16 4.55 18.65
CA VAL A 263 -28.33 5.45 18.65
C VAL A 263 -28.75 5.84 17.23
N GLU A 264 -27.79 6.18 16.36
CA GLU A 264 -28.06 6.52 14.96
C GLU A 264 -28.69 5.34 14.22
N ASN A 265 -28.23 4.11 14.49
CA ASN A 265 -28.85 2.91 13.95
C ASN A 265 -30.31 2.78 14.39
N VAL A 266 -30.63 3.05 15.66
CA VAL A 266 -32.02 3.05 16.15
C VAL A 266 -32.87 4.05 15.35
N ILE A 267 -32.43 5.31 15.25
CA ILE A 267 -33.18 6.39 14.59
C ILE A 267 -33.35 6.13 13.08
N LYS A 268 -32.32 5.57 12.44
CA LYS A 268 -32.30 5.33 10.99
C LYS A 268 -33.17 4.16 10.58
N HIS A 269 -33.15 3.06 11.34
CA HIS A 269 -33.83 1.83 10.96
C HIS A 269 -35.27 1.72 11.48
N ASN A 270 -35.64 2.55 12.46
CA ASN A 270 -36.98 2.56 13.02
C ASN A 270 -37.84 3.74 12.56
N SER A 271 -39.15 3.50 12.50
CA SER A 271 -40.19 4.51 12.31
C SER A 271 -40.54 5.10 13.67
N ILE A 272 -40.19 6.37 13.86
CA ILE A 272 -40.42 7.11 15.10
C ILE A 272 -41.49 8.16 14.81
N THR A 273 -42.67 7.99 15.40
CA THR A 273 -43.85 8.84 15.21
C THR A 273 -44.64 8.92 16.52
N GLN A 274 -45.60 9.84 16.64
CA GLN A 274 -46.44 9.94 17.85
C GLN A 274 -47.18 8.64 18.17
N SER A 275 -47.60 7.88 17.14
CA SER A 275 -48.23 6.56 17.30
C SER A 275 -47.24 5.43 17.62
N LYS A 276 -45.93 5.67 17.50
CA LYS A 276 -44.84 4.70 17.68
C LYS A 276 -43.63 5.42 18.31
N PRO A 277 -43.73 5.83 19.59
CA PRO A 277 -42.59 6.42 20.28
C PRO A 277 -41.45 5.41 20.38
N MET A 278 -40.24 5.93 20.57
CA MET A 278 -39.01 5.16 20.66
C MET A 278 -38.31 5.48 21.97
N THR A 279 -38.16 4.46 22.81
CA THR A 279 -37.31 4.53 24.01
C THR A 279 -36.04 3.74 23.74
N ILE A 280 -34.90 4.42 23.87
CA ILE A 280 -33.57 3.81 23.82
C ILE A 280 -33.13 3.60 25.27
N THR A 281 -32.80 2.38 25.64
CA THR A 281 -32.29 2.07 26.98
C THR A 281 -30.80 1.79 26.88
N ILE A 282 -30.00 2.54 27.64
CA ILE A 282 -28.56 2.38 27.74
C ILE A 282 -28.23 1.94 29.17
N ARG A 283 -27.72 0.72 29.31
CA ARG A 283 -27.42 0.11 30.61
C ARG A 283 -26.09 -0.61 30.61
N ILE A 284 -25.58 -0.93 31.80
CA ILE A 284 -24.39 -1.79 31.95
C ILE A 284 -24.80 -3.10 32.59
N GLU A 285 -24.43 -4.21 31.95
CA GLU A 285 -24.67 -5.55 32.46
C GLU A 285 -23.47 -6.45 32.17
N ASN A 286 -22.92 -7.11 33.19
CA ASN A 286 -21.80 -8.05 33.07
C ASN A 286 -20.58 -7.52 32.30
N GLU A 287 -20.15 -6.28 32.57
CA GLU A 287 -19.01 -5.61 31.88
C GLU A 287 -19.28 -5.23 30.41
N TYR A 288 -20.54 -5.33 29.96
CA TYR A 288 -20.96 -4.84 28.66
C TYR A 288 -21.82 -3.60 28.79
N LEU A 289 -21.58 -2.64 27.90
CA LEU A 289 -22.50 -1.57 27.60
C LEU A 289 -23.59 -2.10 26.68
N GLU A 290 -24.82 -2.12 27.16
CA GLU A 290 -25.98 -2.56 26.42
C GLU A 290 -26.81 -1.37 25.94
N VAL A 291 -27.12 -1.37 24.65
CA VAL A 291 -28.08 -0.45 24.04
C VAL A 291 -29.23 -1.24 23.45
N SER A 292 -30.45 -1.00 23.92
CA SER A 292 -31.65 -1.69 23.46
C SER A 292 -32.76 -0.73 23.02
N ASN A 293 -33.59 -1.19 22.08
CA ASN A 293 -34.71 -0.43 21.55
C ASN A 293 -35.85 -1.35 21.03
N PRO A 294 -37.12 -0.89 21.07
CA PRO A 294 -38.22 -1.54 20.37
C PRO A 294 -38.00 -1.60 18.84
N ILE A 295 -38.45 -2.67 18.19
CA ILE A 295 -38.29 -2.89 16.75
C ILE A 295 -39.51 -2.36 15.98
N HIS A 296 -39.39 -1.17 15.39
CA HIS A 296 -40.40 -0.54 14.53
C HIS A 296 -39.86 -0.31 13.11
N PRO A 297 -39.68 -1.35 12.26
CA PRO A 297 -38.88 -1.25 11.05
C PRO A 297 -39.46 -0.27 10.02
N LYS A 298 -38.61 0.57 9.43
CA LYS A 298 -38.95 1.39 8.26
C LYS A 298 -39.07 0.51 7.01
N LYS A 299 -40.07 0.79 6.15
CA LYS A 299 -40.38 0.00 4.94
C LYS A 299 -39.30 0.01 3.86
N THR A 300 -38.35 0.94 3.90
CA THR A 300 -37.48 1.28 2.75
C THR A 300 -35.98 1.21 3.02
N THR A 301 -35.53 0.90 4.23
CA THR A 301 -34.10 0.87 4.56
C THR A 301 -33.56 -0.56 4.56
N ALA A 302 -33.01 -1.00 3.43
CA ALA A 302 -32.12 -2.15 3.43
C ALA A 302 -30.92 -1.86 4.35
N SER A 303 -30.77 -2.65 5.41
CA SER A 303 -29.61 -2.56 6.30
C SER A 303 -28.38 -3.10 5.58
N SER A 304 -27.36 -2.27 5.40
CA SER A 304 -26.08 -2.74 4.86
C SER A 304 -25.25 -3.48 5.91
N GLY A 305 -25.59 -3.40 7.21
CA GLY A 305 -24.85 -4.01 8.31
C GLY A 305 -23.43 -3.46 8.55
N VAL A 306 -22.94 -2.60 7.66
CA VAL A 306 -21.54 -2.12 7.63
C VAL A 306 -21.16 -1.41 8.93
N GLY A 307 -22.08 -0.64 9.53
CA GLY A 307 -21.82 0.09 10.78
C GLY A 307 -21.47 -0.84 11.95
N LEU A 308 -22.33 -1.82 12.22
CA LEU A 308 -22.10 -2.79 13.30
C LEU A 308 -20.90 -3.70 13.02
N GLN A 309 -20.66 -4.07 11.76
CA GLN A 309 -19.46 -4.83 11.38
C GLN A 309 -18.16 -4.05 11.63
N ASN A 310 -18.17 -2.73 11.36
CA ASN A 310 -17.02 -1.87 11.64
C ASN A 310 -16.79 -1.71 13.15
N LEU A 311 -17.87 -1.58 13.93
CA LEU A 311 -17.78 -1.55 15.38
C LEU A 311 -17.21 -2.87 15.93
N ALA A 312 -17.71 -4.02 15.48
CA ALA A 312 -17.22 -5.34 15.88
C ALA A 312 -15.71 -5.48 15.67
N LYS A 313 -15.24 -5.17 14.45
CA LYS A 313 -13.79 -5.20 14.13
C LYS A 313 -12.98 -4.27 15.02
N ARG A 314 -13.50 -3.10 15.34
CA ARG A 314 -12.81 -2.10 16.16
C ARG A 314 -12.73 -2.56 17.62
N CYS A 315 -13.81 -3.11 18.17
CA CYS A 315 -13.80 -3.73 19.50
C CYS A 315 -12.81 -4.90 19.55
N GLN A 316 -12.83 -5.81 18.57
CA GLN A 316 -11.92 -6.94 18.51
C GLN A 316 -10.44 -6.53 18.49
N LEU A 317 -10.09 -5.45 17.77
CA LEU A 317 -8.72 -4.93 17.73
C LEU A 317 -8.26 -4.26 19.03
N MET A 318 -9.19 -3.73 19.83
CA MET A 318 -8.87 -2.88 20.97
C MET A 318 -9.03 -3.59 22.31
N SER A 319 -10.10 -4.38 22.48
CA SER A 319 -10.40 -5.11 23.72
C SER A 319 -10.24 -6.63 23.59
N GLY A 320 -10.10 -7.15 22.37
CA GLY A 320 -10.13 -8.60 22.12
C GLY A 320 -11.51 -9.24 22.31
N GLY A 321 -12.51 -8.47 22.74
CA GLY A 321 -13.90 -8.89 22.89
C GLY A 321 -14.74 -8.56 21.66
N ASP A 322 -15.66 -9.45 21.31
CA ASP A 322 -16.65 -9.23 20.24
C ASP A 322 -17.90 -8.52 20.78
N ILE A 323 -18.59 -7.80 19.89
CA ILE A 323 -19.93 -7.28 20.20
C ILE A 323 -20.96 -8.41 20.12
N LEU A 324 -21.97 -8.37 20.98
CA LEU A 324 -23.10 -9.31 20.92
C LEU A 324 -24.32 -8.59 20.37
N ILE A 325 -25.00 -9.20 19.41
CA ILE A 325 -26.21 -8.65 18.80
C ILE A 325 -27.33 -9.63 19.09
N GLU A 326 -28.30 -9.19 19.87
CA GLU A 326 -29.46 -9.97 20.27
C GLU A 326 -30.71 -9.35 19.64
N ARG A 327 -31.48 -10.17 18.92
CA ARG A 327 -32.74 -9.74 18.32
C ARG A 327 -33.85 -10.64 18.81
N HIS A 328 -34.65 -10.10 19.73
CA HIS A 328 -35.91 -10.71 20.15
C HIS A 328 -37.06 -10.26 19.24
N THR A 329 -38.24 -10.80 19.46
CA THR A 329 -39.45 -10.53 18.65
C THR A 329 -39.79 -9.04 18.61
N GLU A 330 -39.60 -8.32 19.72
CA GLU A 330 -39.98 -6.91 19.86
C GLU A 330 -38.82 -5.97 20.22
N ILE A 331 -37.69 -6.50 20.69
CA ILE A 331 -36.55 -5.71 21.18
C ILE A 331 -35.28 -6.10 20.43
N PHE A 332 -34.53 -5.09 20.00
CA PHE A 332 -33.20 -5.22 19.44
C PHE A 332 -32.18 -4.70 20.45
N THR A 333 -31.14 -5.48 20.71
CA THR A 333 -30.14 -5.21 21.73
C THR A 333 -28.74 -5.40 21.16
N VAL A 334 -27.84 -4.45 21.42
CA VAL A 334 -26.41 -4.56 21.10
C VAL A 334 -25.61 -4.38 22.38
N LYS A 335 -24.74 -5.35 22.67
CA LYS A 335 -23.82 -5.34 23.82
C LYS A 335 -22.40 -5.12 23.32
N VAL A 336 -21.73 -4.12 23.88
CA VAL A 336 -20.36 -3.74 23.55
C VAL A 336 -19.47 -3.94 24.77
N PRO A 337 -18.35 -4.67 24.66
CA PRO A 337 -17.47 -4.89 25.80
C PRO A 337 -16.84 -3.57 26.26
N LEU A 338 -16.88 -3.31 27.56
CA LEU A 338 -16.18 -2.20 28.18
C LEU A 338 -14.77 -2.62 28.57
N LEU A 339 -13.85 -1.66 28.56
CA LEU A 339 -12.51 -1.82 29.10
C LEU A 339 -12.43 -1.09 30.43
N TYR A 340 -11.81 -1.72 31.42
CA TYR A 340 -11.52 -1.12 32.71
C TYR A 340 -10.01 -0.96 32.81
N GLU A 341 -9.54 0.19 33.29
CA GLU A 341 -8.11 0.43 33.52
C GLU A 341 -7.54 -0.45 34.65
#